data_AF-A0A8T5RGG8-F1
#
_entry.id   AF-A0A8T5RGG8-F1
#
_cell.length_a   1.000
_cell.length_b   1.000
_cell.length_c   1.000
_cell.angle_alpha   90.00
_cell.angle_beta   90.00
_cell.angle_gamma   90.00
#
_symmetry.space_group_name_H-M   'P 1'
#
loop_
_entity.id
_entity.type
_entity.pdbx_description
1 polymer ?
#
loop_
_entity_poly.entity_id
_entity_poly.type
_entity_poly.pdbx_seq_one_letter_code
_entity_poly.pdbx_strand_id
1 'polypeptide(L)'
;MITIHIFQKDIQNSDSFINIGINKVGIVNVDKKVDIIQEHKKYTFYPKISALISLPSNQRGIHMSRSSETIEEVINECVFKPASTIEIVADRIAKKLFKYHP
;
A
#
# COMPACT_ATOMS: atom_id res chain seq x y z
N MET A 1 10.24 -15.81 42.70
CA MET A 1 11.17 -15.18 41.73
C MET A 1 10.79 -15.64 40.34
N ILE A 2 10.28 -14.75 39.50
CA ILE A 2 9.93 -15.07 38.11
C ILE A 2 11.14 -14.72 37.25
N THR A 3 11.73 -15.72 36.61
CA THR A 3 12.89 -15.56 35.72
C THR A 3 12.45 -14.92 34.41
N ILE A 4 12.60 -13.60 34.31
CA ILE A 4 12.40 -12.85 33.06
C ILE A 4 13.46 -13.32 32.07
N HIS A 5 13.05 -14.11 31.07
CA HIS A 5 13.91 -14.45 29.94
C HIS A 5 14.07 -13.21 29.07
N ILE A 6 15.19 -12.51 29.25
CA ILE A 6 15.59 -11.41 28.37
C ILE A 6 16.00 -12.06 27.05
N PHE A 7 15.16 -11.95 26.01
CA PHE A 7 15.57 -12.27 24.64
C PHE A 7 16.72 -11.32 24.25
N GLN A 8 17.97 -11.77 24.41
CA GLN A 8 19.19 -10.96 24.30
C GLN A 8 19.50 -10.46 22.89
N LYS A 9 18.75 -10.89 21.87
CA LYS A 9 18.99 -10.49 20.48
C LYS A 9 17.66 -10.20 19.81
N ASP A 10 17.51 -8.97 19.32
CA ASP A 10 16.40 -8.60 18.46
C ASP A 10 16.58 -9.30 17.10
N ILE A 11 15.94 -10.46 16.96
CA ILE A 11 15.95 -11.27 15.74
C ILE A 11 15.27 -10.50 14.59
N GLN A 12 14.32 -9.61 14.90
CA GLN A 12 13.66 -8.77 13.91
C GLN A 12 14.57 -7.69 13.33
N ASN A 13 15.62 -7.29 14.06
CA ASN A 13 16.65 -6.34 13.59
C ASN A 13 17.99 -6.97 13.19
N SER A 14 18.26 -8.25 13.46
CA SER A 14 19.55 -8.88 13.14
C SER A 14 19.70 -9.29 11.67
N ASP A 15 20.78 -8.89 10.98
CA ASP A 15 20.96 -9.10 9.53
C ASP A 15 20.66 -10.52 9.04
N SER A 16 20.01 -10.60 7.87
CA SER A 16 19.65 -11.85 7.23
C SER A 16 20.90 -12.54 6.67
N PHE A 17 21.09 -13.83 6.99
CA PHE A 17 22.16 -14.65 6.42
C PHE A 17 22.10 -14.76 4.88
N ILE A 18 20.90 -14.59 4.31
CA ILE A 18 20.63 -14.63 2.87
C ILE A 18 19.76 -13.44 2.52
N ASN A 19 20.18 -12.65 1.53
CA ASN A 19 19.55 -11.40 1.14
C ASN A 19 18.82 -11.56 -0.20
N ILE A 20 17.57 -12.03 -0.19
CA ILE A 20 16.74 -12.22 -1.40
C ILE A 20 15.69 -11.10 -1.44
N GLY A 21 15.64 -10.38 -2.57
CA GLY A 21 14.58 -9.38 -2.81
C GLY A 21 13.25 -10.03 -3.14
N ILE A 22 12.14 -9.35 -2.81
CA ILE A 22 10.80 -9.80 -3.17
C ILE A 22 10.31 -9.00 -4.37
N ASN A 23 10.11 -9.66 -5.51
CA ASN A 23 9.74 -8.99 -6.76
C ASN A 23 8.41 -8.23 -6.67
N LYS A 24 7.42 -8.80 -5.98
CA LYS A 24 6.09 -8.20 -5.76
C LYS A 24 5.55 -8.56 -4.39
N VAL A 25 5.22 -7.56 -3.59
CA VAL A 25 4.56 -7.70 -2.29
C VAL A 25 3.55 -6.57 -2.12
N GLY A 26 2.41 -6.84 -1.49
CA GLY A 26 1.33 -5.87 -1.34
C GLY A 26 -0.02 -6.52 -1.10
N ILE A 27 -1.07 -5.79 -1.47
CA ILE A 27 -2.47 -6.21 -1.33
C ILE A 27 -3.09 -6.41 -2.70
N VAL A 28 -4.00 -7.38 -2.78
CA VAL A 28 -4.67 -7.76 -4.03
C VAL A 28 -6.17 -7.85 -3.84
N ASN A 29 -6.92 -7.61 -4.92
CA ASN A 29 -8.37 -7.78 -4.98
C ASN A 29 -9.15 -7.02 -3.90
N VAL A 30 -8.73 -5.79 -3.58
CA VAL A 30 -9.50 -4.95 -2.66
C VAL A 30 -10.68 -4.34 -3.41
N ASP A 31 -11.88 -4.77 -3.05
CA ASP A 31 -13.13 -4.20 -3.58
C ASP A 31 -13.37 -2.80 -2.98
N LYS A 32 -13.49 -1.80 -3.85
CA LYS A 32 -13.74 -0.42 -3.43
C LYS A 32 -14.72 0.28 -4.35
N LYS A 33 -15.55 1.15 -3.78
CA LYS A 33 -16.34 2.11 -4.56
C LYS A 33 -15.44 3.28 -4.97
N VAL A 34 -15.44 3.62 -6.25
CA VAL A 34 -14.70 4.75 -6.78
C VAL A 34 -15.64 5.64 -7.58
N ASP A 35 -15.66 6.93 -7.22
CA ASP A 35 -16.43 7.96 -7.91
C ASP A 35 -15.47 8.86 -8.70
N ILE A 36 -15.76 9.10 -9.98
CA ILE A 36 -15.04 10.06 -10.83
C ILE A 36 -16.02 11.09 -11.41
N ILE A 37 -15.49 12.24 -11.84
CA ILE A 37 -16.27 13.29 -12.51
C ILE A 37 -15.64 13.60 -13.86
N GLN A 38 -16.31 13.20 -14.93
CA GLN A 38 -15.90 13.45 -16.31
C GLN A 38 -16.97 14.29 -17.01
N GLU A 39 -16.58 15.38 -17.66
CA GLU A 39 -17.51 16.28 -18.38
C GLU A 39 -18.73 16.69 -17.54
N HIS A 40 -18.49 17.05 -16.28
CA HIS A 40 -19.53 17.42 -15.31
C HIS A 40 -20.55 16.31 -14.96
N LYS A 41 -20.29 15.06 -15.37
CA LYS A 41 -21.08 13.89 -14.99
C LYS A 41 -20.32 13.01 -14.00
N LYS A 42 -21.04 12.52 -13.00
CA LYS A 42 -20.51 11.58 -12.00
C LYS A 42 -20.66 10.15 -12.50
N TYR A 43 -19.58 9.39 -12.45
CA TYR A 43 -19.57 7.95 -12.72
C TYR A 43 -19.11 7.20 -11.47
N THR A 44 -19.79 6.10 -11.14
CA THR A 44 -19.51 5.26 -9.97
C THR A 44 -19.10 3.87 -10.44
N PHE A 45 -17.97 3.40 -9.91
CA PHE A 45 -17.40 2.09 -10.20
C PHE A 45 -17.20 1.29 -8.92
N TYR A 46 -17.14 -0.03 -9.06
CA TYR A 46 -16.77 -0.96 -7.99
C TYR A 46 -15.56 -1.82 -8.43
N PRO A 47 -14.38 -1.21 -8.65
CA PRO A 47 -13.20 -1.94 -9.08
C PRO A 47 -12.63 -2.83 -7.97
N LYS A 48 -11.90 -3.86 -8.43
CA LYS A 48 -10.92 -4.61 -7.62
C LYS A 48 -9.54 -3.98 -7.79
N ILE A 49 -9.01 -3.43 -6.72
CA ILE A 49 -7.72 -2.73 -6.72
C ILE A 49 -6.65 -3.64 -6.14
N SER A 50 -5.51 -3.72 -6.85
CA SER A 50 -4.31 -4.40 -6.36
C SER A 50 -3.14 -3.43 -6.38
N ALA A 51 -2.43 -3.30 -5.26
CA ALA A 51 -1.29 -2.40 -5.09
C ALA A 51 -0.10 -3.22 -4.62
N LEU A 52 0.90 -3.37 -5.50
CA LEU A 52 2.09 -4.17 -5.27
C LEU A 52 3.35 -3.34 -5.54
N ILE A 53 4.38 -3.56 -4.72
CA ILE A 53 5.70 -2.95 -4.86
C ILE A 53 6.78 -4.02 -4.87
N SER A 54 7.94 -3.66 -5.39
CA SER A 54 9.15 -4.46 -5.27
C SER A 54 9.84 -4.15 -3.94
N LEU A 55 10.26 -5.18 -3.23
CA LEU A 55 11.00 -5.06 -1.98
C LEU A 55 12.47 -5.36 -2.26
N PRO A 56 13.37 -4.38 -2.09
CA PRO A 56 14.80 -4.64 -2.24
C PRO A 56 15.25 -5.62 -1.16
N SER A 57 16.30 -6.40 -1.44
CA SER A 57 16.75 -7.48 -0.55
C SER A 57 17.07 -6.97 0.86
N ASN A 58 17.67 -5.78 0.96
CA ASN A 58 18.02 -5.11 2.21
C ASN A 58 16.81 -4.74 3.11
N GLN A 59 15.56 -4.94 2.65
CA GLN A 59 14.36 -4.68 3.43
C GLN A 59 13.60 -5.98 3.73
N ARG A 60 13.35 -6.26 5.01
CA ARG A 60 12.74 -7.54 5.45
C ARG A 60 11.24 -7.65 5.22
N GLY A 61 10.54 -6.52 5.06
CA GLY A 61 9.10 -6.52 4.87
C GLY A 61 8.54 -5.15 4.52
N ILE A 62 7.26 -5.15 4.15
CA ILE A 62 6.47 -3.94 3.95
C ILE A 62 5.47 -3.79 5.09
N HIS A 63 5.11 -2.54 5.39
CA HIS A 63 3.97 -2.27 6.24
C HIS A 63 2.68 -2.56 5.46
N MET A 64 2.13 -3.76 5.62
CA MET A 64 0.93 -4.20 4.87
C MET A 64 -0.27 -3.26 5.07
N SER A 65 -0.48 -2.74 6.28
CA SER A 65 -1.59 -1.82 6.57
C SER A 65 -1.48 -0.51 5.78
N ARG A 66 -0.25 -0.03 5.52
CA ARG A 66 -0.01 1.19 4.74
C ARG A 66 -0.52 1.08 3.33
N SER A 67 -0.43 -0.08 2.70
CA SER A 67 -0.95 -0.26 1.34
C SER A 67 -2.47 -0.11 1.31
N SER A 68 -3.20 -0.70 2.27
CA SER A 68 -4.66 -0.57 2.34
C SER A 68 -5.10 0.83 2.77
N GLU A 69 -4.40 1.45 3.71
CA GLU A 69 -4.63 2.83 4.14
C GLU A 69 -4.45 3.78 2.96
N THR A 70 -3.39 3.59 2.15
CA THR A 70 -3.12 4.43 0.98
C THR A 70 -4.26 4.40 -0.04
N ILE A 71 -4.80 3.23 -0.34
CA ILE A 71 -5.96 3.08 -1.24
C ILE A 71 -7.15 3.84 -0.66
N GLU A 72 -7.47 3.63 0.61
CA GLU A 72 -8.60 4.26 1.29
C GLU A 72 -8.48 5.78 1.33
N GLU A 73 -7.29 6.29 1.67
CA GLU A 73 -7.03 7.72 1.69
C GLU A 73 -7.23 8.35 0.32
N VAL A 74 -6.74 7.74 -0.76
CA VAL A 74 -6.92 8.29 -2.11
C VAL A 74 -8.38 8.27 -2.55
N ILE A 75 -9.13 7.22 -2.21
CA ILE A 75 -10.57 7.16 -2.49
C ILE A 75 -11.31 8.29 -1.76
N ASN A 76 -10.99 8.50 -0.49
CA ASN A 76 -11.58 9.58 0.30
C ASN A 76 -11.17 10.98 -0.23
N GLU A 77 -9.92 11.14 -0.67
CA GLU A 77 -9.47 12.38 -1.33
C GLU A 77 -10.25 12.66 -2.62
N CYS A 78 -10.67 11.63 -3.37
CA CYS A 78 -11.47 11.80 -4.59
C CYS A 78 -12.84 12.43 -4.33
N VAL A 79 -13.36 12.39 -3.10
CA VAL A 79 -14.60 13.09 -2.72
C VAL A 79 -14.41 14.62 -2.78
N PHE A 80 -13.27 15.12 -2.31
CA PHE A 80 -12.96 16.55 -2.25
C PHE A 80 -12.19 17.05 -3.46
N LYS A 81 -11.41 16.17 -4.09
CA LYS A 81 -10.62 16.42 -5.29
C LYS A 81 -10.99 15.39 -6.34
N PRO A 82 -12.12 15.56 -7.05
CA PRO A 82 -12.56 14.60 -8.05
C PRO A 82 -11.47 14.25 -9.06
N ALA A 83 -11.35 12.96 -9.37
CA ALA A 83 -10.56 12.50 -10.50
C ALA A 83 -11.43 12.53 -11.76
N SER A 84 -10.86 12.87 -12.92
CA SER A 84 -11.61 12.85 -14.19
C SER A 84 -11.64 11.48 -14.85
N THR A 85 -10.71 10.60 -14.50
CA THR A 85 -10.63 9.22 -15.00
C THR A 85 -10.18 8.26 -13.90
N ILE A 86 -10.37 6.95 -14.13
CA ILE A 86 -9.92 5.91 -13.19
C ILE A 86 -8.39 5.82 -13.13
N GLU A 87 -7.70 6.12 -14.23
CA GLU A 87 -6.24 6.15 -14.33
C GLU A 87 -5.65 7.22 -13.41
N ILE A 88 -6.33 8.36 -13.24
CA ILE A 88 -5.89 9.40 -12.29
C ILE A 88 -6.01 8.90 -10.85
N VAL A 89 -7.05 8.12 -10.52
CA VAL A 89 -7.17 7.48 -9.21
C VAL A 89 -6.01 6.50 -8.99
N ALA A 90 -5.71 5.67 -9.99
CA ALA A 90 -4.58 4.73 -9.94
C ALA A 90 -3.22 5.44 -9.81
N ASP A 91 -2.99 6.53 -10.55
CA ASP A 91 -1.77 7.34 -10.46
C ASP A 91 -1.59 7.95 -9.06
N ARG A 92 -2.67 8.47 -8.46
CA ARG A 92 -2.64 8.98 -7.09
C ARG A 92 -2.30 7.89 -6.08
N ILE A 93 -2.91 6.70 -6.21
CA ILE A 93 -2.57 5.53 -5.38
C ILE A 93 -1.08 5.20 -5.52
N ALA A 94 -0.59 5.06 -6.76
CA ALA A 94 0.80 4.68 -7.02
C ALA A 94 1.79 5.71 -6.43
N LYS A 95 1.61 7.01 -6.69
CA LYS A 95 2.45 8.08 -6.16
C LYS A 95 2.49 8.08 -4.64
N LYS A 96 1.35 7.85 -4.00
CA LYS A 96 1.25 7.85 -2.55
C LYS A 96 1.87 6.58 -1.95
N LEU A 97 1.72 5.44 -2.61
CA LEU A 97 2.36 4.18 -2.24
C LEU A 97 3.90 4.31 -2.28
N PHE A 98 4.47 4.89 -3.35
CA PHE A 98 5.91 5.15 -3.45
C PHE A 98 6.42 6.11 -2.38
N LYS A 99 5.62 7.07 -1.92
CA LYS A 99 6.02 7.96 -0.82
C LYS A 99 6.25 7.20 0.50
N TYR A 100 5.49 6.13 0.74
CA TYR A 100 5.65 5.28 1.92
C TYR A 100 6.66 4.15 1.71
N HIS A 101 6.96 3.81 0.46
CA HIS A 101 7.85 2.73 0.06
C HIS A 101 8.74 3.20 -1.11
N PRO A 102 9.80 3.97 -0.82
CA PRO A 102 10.74 4.42 -1.85
C PRO A 102 11.59 3.29 -2.43
#